data_AF-A0A8J1LJ41-F1
#
_entry.id   AF-A0A8J1LJ41-F1
#
_cell.length_a   1.000
_cell.length_b   1.000
_cell.length_c   1.000
_cell.angle_alpha   90.00
_cell.angle_beta   90.00
_cell.angle_gamma   90.00
#
_symmetry.space_group_name_H-M   'P 1'
#
loop_
_entity.id
_entity.type
_entity.pdbx_description
1 polymer ?
#
loop_
_entity_poly.entity_id
_entity_poly.type
_entity_poly.pdbx_seq_one_letter_code
_entity_poly.pdbx_strand_id
1 'polypeptide(L)'
;MEHFLQGCQAAVQNKPEALDFHVVLGNEACDLDSMVSAMALAYYLTKTSSSKNLVYIPVLNIQREDFPLRTESTYFLKQNGIPKEHLTFRDEIDLQTLYESGHLVLTLVDHNVLPRGDSYLEDVVAEVIDHRHLERTPSLNCKVTSELVGSCTTLVAEKIIRGAPEILDLRLASLLRDTIVLDCINMAPAAGKVTPKDTEYVTSLESMFPSLPPRGAVFDSLQKAKFDVSGLTIDQMLRKDLKVLISRDINLAISALYMTLEDFMEMENLESDLRLFCQRNRYNVLVSMAITFTSDNEPVRQIAVYSQREELRRVVCKALEQATSPPLDLSSISCSPCHNTTTYRQGNTAASRKKVLPILKDFLRKRDLEAPLSMQSLENPEKSNDHSGFRERTTDENLDGGELFGDCGEQPEGQDGCAGDDVRSKRFIGSYRTQLDDGLEDERSFPPTPMNSLVEGCPLDRGLPKFTAEAILERFSHITGVDAESQSGNEKK
;
A
#
# COMPACT_ATOMS: atom_id res chain seq x y z
N MET A 1 23.78 10.17 2.33
CA MET A 1 22.55 9.64 1.68
C MET A 1 22.49 9.93 0.18
N GLU A 2 22.51 11.17 -0.28
CA GLU A 2 22.28 11.52 -1.71
C GLU A 2 23.25 10.85 -2.71
N HIS A 3 24.56 11.01 -2.53
CA HIS A 3 25.56 10.33 -3.37
C HIS A 3 25.43 8.81 -3.37
N PHE A 4 24.96 8.24 -2.25
CA PHE A 4 24.72 6.80 -2.16
C PHE A 4 23.56 6.38 -3.07
N LEU A 5 22.43 7.07 -3.00
CA LEU A 5 21.25 6.79 -3.84
C LEU A 5 21.59 6.97 -5.34
N GLN A 6 22.31 8.04 -5.68
CA GLN A 6 22.78 8.27 -7.04
C GLN A 6 23.68 7.12 -7.54
N GLY A 7 24.58 6.63 -6.68
CA GLY A 7 25.42 5.46 -6.98
C GLY A 7 24.62 4.18 -7.18
N CYS A 8 23.56 3.98 -6.39
CA CYS A 8 22.64 2.84 -6.55
C CYS A 8 21.95 2.87 -7.91
N GLN A 9 21.38 4.01 -8.29
CA GLN A 9 20.73 4.17 -9.58
C GLN A 9 21.71 3.90 -10.75
N ALA A 10 22.92 4.43 -10.66
CA ALA A 10 23.95 4.17 -11.66
C ALA A 10 24.30 2.68 -11.77
N ALA A 11 24.30 1.93 -10.66
CA ALA A 11 24.50 0.48 -10.67
C ALA A 11 23.34 -0.26 -11.36
N VAL A 12 22.09 0.13 -11.09
CA VAL A 12 20.89 -0.46 -11.74
C VAL A 12 20.90 -0.22 -13.25
N GLN A 13 21.28 0.99 -13.68
CA GLN A 13 21.29 1.36 -15.10
C GLN A 13 22.43 0.69 -15.87
N ASN A 14 23.62 0.61 -15.29
CA ASN A 14 24.80 0.11 -15.99
C ASN A 14 24.96 -1.43 -15.92
N LYS A 15 24.24 -2.12 -15.02
CA LYS A 15 24.28 -3.58 -14.80
C LYS A 15 25.68 -4.20 -15.01
N PRO A 16 26.71 -3.76 -14.26
CA PRO A 16 28.05 -4.30 -14.42
C PRO A 16 28.07 -5.82 -14.16
N GLU A 17 28.59 -6.60 -15.11
CA GLU A 17 28.55 -8.08 -15.16
C GLU A 17 29.17 -8.80 -13.95
N ALA A 18 29.85 -8.08 -13.04
CA ALA A 18 30.58 -8.65 -11.91
C ALA A 18 30.02 -8.26 -10.53
N LEU A 19 28.84 -7.61 -10.45
CA LEU A 19 28.25 -7.18 -9.18
C LEU A 19 27.04 -8.05 -8.80
N ASP A 20 27.04 -8.48 -7.55
CA ASP A 20 25.86 -9.01 -6.87
C ASP A 20 25.02 -7.84 -6.34
N PHE A 21 23.70 -8.02 -6.33
CA PHE A 21 22.72 -7.04 -5.92
C PHE A 21 22.03 -7.50 -4.63
N HIS A 22 22.20 -6.73 -3.56
CA HIS A 22 21.40 -6.88 -2.35
C HIS A 22 20.31 -5.83 -2.34
N VAL A 23 19.09 -6.23 -2.70
CA VAL A 23 17.94 -5.34 -2.73
C VAL A 23 17.28 -5.29 -1.35
N VAL A 24 17.10 -4.09 -0.83
CA VAL A 24 16.27 -3.82 0.36
C VAL A 24 14.92 -3.33 -0.12
N LEU A 25 13.90 -4.18 0.02
CA LEU A 25 12.57 -3.98 -0.54
C LEU A 25 11.60 -3.60 0.58
N GLY A 26 10.93 -2.44 0.42
CA GLY A 26 9.78 -2.06 1.26
C GLY A 26 8.48 -2.72 0.81
N ASN A 27 7.38 -2.48 1.51
CA ASN A 27 6.08 -3.01 1.08
C ASN A 27 5.49 -2.26 -0.12
N GLU A 28 4.49 -2.87 -0.75
CA GLU A 28 3.74 -2.39 -1.91
C GLU A 28 2.90 -1.13 -1.65
N ALA A 29 2.58 -0.83 -0.39
CA ALA A 29 1.93 0.43 -0.03
C ALA A 29 2.91 1.62 -0.23
N CYS A 30 4.20 1.36 0.02
CA CYS A 30 5.31 2.30 -0.08
C CYS A 30 4.98 3.62 0.61
N ASP A 31 4.54 3.52 1.86
CA ASP A 31 4.39 4.68 2.72
C ASP A 31 5.76 5.17 3.22
N LEU A 32 5.73 6.22 4.04
CA LEU A 32 6.96 6.85 4.52
C LEU A 32 7.84 5.86 5.30
N ASP A 33 7.23 4.97 6.10
CA ASP A 33 7.94 3.97 6.90
C ASP A 33 8.71 2.97 6.04
N SER A 34 8.03 2.36 5.06
CA SER A 34 8.66 1.47 4.09
C SER A 34 9.79 2.15 3.31
N MET A 35 9.57 3.38 2.82
CA MET A 35 10.57 4.12 2.05
C MET A 35 11.82 4.41 2.90
N VAL A 36 11.64 4.96 4.09
CA VAL A 36 12.75 5.33 4.97
C VAL A 36 13.47 4.11 5.51
N SER A 37 12.74 3.08 5.91
CA SER A 37 13.31 1.81 6.35
C SER A 37 14.22 1.21 5.28
N ALA A 38 13.78 1.19 4.02
CA ALA A 38 14.57 0.65 2.92
C ALA A 38 15.82 1.49 2.65
N MET A 39 15.66 2.81 2.54
CA MET A 39 16.75 3.75 2.30
C MET A 39 17.81 3.72 3.40
N ALA A 40 17.38 3.80 4.66
CA ALA A 40 18.28 3.85 5.81
C ALA A 40 19.02 2.51 6.00
N LEU A 41 18.33 1.38 5.83
CA LEU A 41 18.95 0.07 5.96
C LEU A 41 19.95 -0.19 4.82
N ALA A 42 19.60 0.10 3.56
CA ALA A 42 20.53 -0.08 2.45
C ALA A 42 21.78 0.83 2.60
N TYR A 43 21.60 2.05 3.09
CA TYR A 43 22.70 2.94 3.42
C TYR A 43 23.59 2.38 4.53
N TYR A 44 23.00 1.88 5.61
CA TYR A 44 23.71 1.22 6.70
C TYR A 44 24.53 0.02 6.22
N LEU A 45 23.92 -0.86 5.43
CA LEU A 45 24.59 -2.03 4.89
C LEU A 45 25.76 -1.63 3.97
N THR A 46 25.59 -0.60 3.14
CA THR A 46 26.67 -0.07 2.30
C THR A 46 27.84 0.48 3.12
N LYS A 47 27.57 1.13 4.25
CA LYS A 47 28.61 1.72 5.10
C LYS A 47 29.34 0.71 5.98
N THR A 48 28.70 -0.42 6.27
CA THR A 48 29.24 -1.45 7.18
C THR A 48 29.77 -2.68 6.45
N SER A 49 29.41 -2.87 5.18
CA SER A 49 29.90 -3.98 4.37
C SER A 49 31.36 -3.81 3.98
N SER A 50 32.10 -4.92 3.99
CA SER A 50 33.46 -5.02 3.47
C SER A 50 33.52 -5.55 2.04
N SER A 51 32.38 -5.96 1.48
CA SER A 51 32.29 -6.59 0.16
C SER A 51 32.32 -5.55 -0.95
N LYS A 52 33.32 -5.63 -1.84
CA LYS A 52 33.46 -4.71 -2.99
C LYS A 52 32.61 -5.07 -4.21
N ASN A 53 32.12 -6.32 -4.26
CA ASN A 53 31.34 -6.85 -5.38
C ASN A 53 29.83 -6.88 -5.09
N LEU A 54 29.39 -6.30 -3.97
CA LEU A 54 27.99 -6.32 -3.55
C LEU A 54 27.46 -4.89 -3.44
N VAL A 55 26.35 -4.61 -4.12
CA VAL A 55 25.69 -3.29 -4.09
C VAL A 55 24.38 -3.41 -3.33
N TYR A 56 24.18 -2.57 -2.31
CA TYR A 56 22.93 -2.52 -1.56
C TYR A 56 22.01 -1.45 -2.14
N ILE A 57 20.84 -1.86 -2.63
CA ILE A 57 19.94 -0.97 -3.36
C ILE A 57 18.60 -0.88 -2.63
N PRO A 58 18.20 0.30 -2.14
CA PRO A 58 16.85 0.49 -1.65
C PRO A 58 15.89 0.57 -2.82
N VAL A 59 14.87 -0.28 -2.82
CA VAL A 59 13.83 -0.33 -3.85
C VAL A 59 12.49 0.03 -3.25
N LEU A 60 11.88 1.09 -3.77
CA LEU A 60 10.50 1.47 -3.46
C LEU A 60 9.57 0.58 -4.27
N ASN A 61 8.75 -0.23 -3.59
CA ASN A 61 7.97 -1.30 -4.21
C ASN A 61 6.67 -0.80 -4.89
N ILE A 62 6.81 0.22 -5.72
CA ILE A 62 5.75 0.81 -6.55
C ILE A 62 6.34 1.23 -7.89
N GLN A 63 5.49 1.54 -8.87
CA GLN A 63 5.94 2.14 -10.12
C GLN A 63 6.39 3.58 -9.90
N ARG A 64 7.38 4.06 -10.66
CA ARG A 64 7.84 5.46 -10.58
C ARG A 64 6.69 6.46 -10.79
N GLU A 65 5.75 6.15 -11.68
CA GLU A 65 4.60 7.02 -11.95
C GLU A 65 3.62 7.19 -10.78
N ASP A 66 3.70 6.31 -9.79
CA ASP A 66 2.85 6.30 -8.60
C ASP A 66 3.46 7.00 -7.39
N PHE A 67 4.76 7.32 -7.45
CA PHE A 67 5.43 8.01 -6.37
C PHE A 67 4.84 9.39 -6.03
N PRO A 68 4.39 10.22 -7.00
CA PRO A 68 3.71 11.47 -6.70
C PRO A 68 2.50 11.32 -5.76
N LEU A 69 1.84 10.16 -5.76
CA LEU A 69 0.67 9.91 -4.92
C LEU A 69 1.02 9.85 -3.41
N ARG A 70 2.30 9.65 -3.07
CA ARG A 70 2.83 9.59 -1.70
C ARG A 70 3.27 11.00 -1.32
N THR A 71 2.28 11.87 -1.17
CA THR A 71 2.47 13.32 -1.06
C THR A 71 3.30 13.69 0.18
N GLU A 72 3.14 12.96 1.28
CA GLU A 72 3.99 13.06 2.46
C GLU A 72 5.45 12.65 2.18
N SER A 73 5.67 11.56 1.45
CA SER A 73 7.03 11.09 1.11
C SER A 73 7.74 12.07 0.16
N THR A 74 7.05 12.54 -0.87
CA THR A 74 7.59 13.54 -1.81
C THR A 74 7.93 14.86 -1.10
N TYR A 75 7.05 15.34 -0.21
CA TYR A 75 7.31 16.50 0.63
C TYR A 75 8.53 16.28 1.54
N PHE A 76 8.60 15.12 2.20
CA PHE A 76 9.65 14.82 3.16
C PHE A 76 11.04 14.70 2.53
N LEU A 77 11.14 14.07 1.35
CA LEU A 77 12.39 14.04 0.58
C LEU A 77 12.85 15.44 0.19
N LYS A 78 11.92 16.32 -0.21
CA LYS A 78 12.23 17.71 -0.54
C LYS A 78 12.76 18.48 0.66
N GLN A 79 12.17 18.31 1.85
CA GLN A 79 12.67 18.92 3.09
C GLN A 79 14.08 18.42 3.44
N ASN A 80 14.37 17.15 3.16
CA ASN A 80 15.68 16.55 3.39
C ASN A 80 16.69 16.76 2.25
N GLY A 81 16.33 17.52 1.21
CA GLY A 81 17.21 17.77 0.06
C GLY A 81 17.63 16.49 -0.66
N ILE A 82 16.71 15.52 -0.80
CA ILE A 82 16.93 14.27 -1.53
C ILE A 82 16.14 14.34 -2.84
N PRO A 83 16.82 14.39 -4.00
CA PRO A 83 16.15 14.33 -5.30
C PRO A 83 15.46 12.97 -5.50
N LYS A 84 14.19 13.00 -5.91
CA LYS A 84 13.40 11.79 -6.20
C LYS A 84 13.94 11.01 -7.41
N GLU A 85 14.72 11.69 -8.24
CA GLU A 85 15.40 11.16 -9.42
C GLU A 85 16.47 10.14 -9.04
N HIS A 86 17.00 10.18 -7.81
CA HIS A 86 17.98 9.23 -7.32
C HIS A 86 17.37 7.96 -6.69
N LEU A 87 16.05 7.92 -6.50
CA LEU A 87 15.36 6.74 -5.97
C LEU A 87 15.23 5.67 -7.05
N THR A 88 15.26 4.40 -6.63
CA THR A 88 15.02 3.23 -7.50
C THR A 88 13.62 2.67 -7.21
N PHE A 89 12.84 2.49 -8.26
CA PHE A 89 11.47 1.96 -8.20
C PHE A 89 11.38 0.52 -8.71
N ARG A 90 10.26 -0.16 -8.41
CA ARG A 90 10.06 -1.58 -8.76
C ARG A 90 10.16 -1.84 -10.27
N ASP A 91 9.70 -0.89 -11.08
CA ASP A 91 9.68 -0.93 -12.54
C ASP A 91 11.05 -0.61 -13.19
N GLU A 92 12.05 -0.24 -12.38
CA GLU A 92 13.38 0.13 -12.87
C GLU A 92 14.45 -0.95 -12.63
N ILE A 93 14.12 -1.96 -11.82
CA ILE A 93 15.01 -3.05 -11.48
C ILE A 93 14.34 -4.39 -11.81
N ASP A 94 15.02 -5.15 -12.66
CA ASP A 94 14.57 -6.48 -13.07
C ASP A 94 15.03 -7.54 -12.06
N LEU A 95 14.24 -7.69 -11.00
CA LEU A 95 14.51 -8.70 -9.96
C LEU A 95 14.44 -10.12 -10.51
N GLN A 96 13.63 -10.39 -11.54
CA GLN A 96 13.53 -11.72 -12.12
C GLN A 96 14.84 -12.13 -12.80
N THR A 97 15.40 -11.27 -13.65
CA THR A 97 16.69 -11.54 -14.30
C THR A 97 17.82 -11.65 -13.28
N LEU A 98 17.85 -10.82 -12.23
CA LEU A 98 18.85 -10.91 -11.15
C LEU A 98 18.72 -12.22 -10.36
N TYR A 99 17.50 -12.67 -10.11
CA TYR A 99 17.22 -13.95 -9.46
C TYR A 99 17.68 -15.14 -10.32
N GLU A 100 17.25 -15.19 -11.58
CA GLU A 100 17.56 -16.28 -12.51
C GLU A 100 19.06 -16.41 -12.79
N SER A 101 19.79 -15.29 -12.75
CA SER A 101 21.25 -15.26 -12.90
C SER A 101 22.02 -15.54 -11.60
N GLY A 102 21.34 -15.69 -10.46
CA GLY A 102 21.96 -16.00 -9.17
C GLY A 102 22.70 -14.82 -8.52
N HIS A 103 22.41 -13.59 -8.95
CA HIS A 103 23.06 -12.35 -8.48
C HIS A 103 22.18 -11.54 -7.52
N LEU A 104 21.09 -12.12 -7.01
CA LEU A 104 20.14 -11.43 -6.14
C LEU A 104 20.19 -11.95 -4.69
N VAL A 105 20.25 -11.01 -3.75
CA VAL A 105 19.93 -11.21 -2.34
C VAL A 105 18.85 -10.22 -1.94
N LEU A 106 17.87 -10.65 -1.14
CA LEU A 106 16.78 -9.78 -0.69
C LEU A 106 16.78 -9.56 0.82
N THR A 107 16.45 -8.33 1.22
CA THR A 107 15.99 -8.01 2.56
C THR A 107 14.64 -7.33 2.49
N LEU A 108 13.68 -7.83 3.25
CA LEU A 108 12.35 -7.22 3.35
C LEU A 108 12.32 -6.28 4.56
N VAL A 109 11.80 -5.08 4.36
CA VAL A 109 11.52 -4.14 5.44
C VAL A 109 10.06 -3.74 5.42
N ASP A 110 9.49 -3.58 6.61
CA ASP A 110 8.10 -3.17 6.80
C ASP A 110 7.12 -4.10 6.03
N HIS A 111 7.45 -5.38 5.97
CA HIS A 111 6.58 -6.51 5.63
C HIS A 111 7.39 -7.81 5.81
N ASN A 112 6.70 -8.93 6.03
CA ASN A 112 7.35 -10.22 6.26
C ASN A 112 7.03 -11.31 5.22
N VAL A 113 6.09 -11.03 4.29
CA VAL A 113 5.68 -11.95 3.22
C VAL A 113 5.71 -11.20 1.90
N LEU A 114 6.37 -11.77 0.89
CA LEU A 114 6.34 -11.26 -0.48
C LEU A 114 4.93 -11.37 -1.07
N PRO A 115 4.52 -10.42 -1.93
CA PRO A 115 3.27 -10.55 -2.68
C PRO A 115 3.31 -11.77 -3.59
N ARG A 116 2.14 -12.29 -4.00
CA ARG A 116 2.03 -13.53 -4.79
C ARG A 116 2.91 -13.51 -6.04
N GLY A 117 2.93 -12.39 -6.77
CA GLY A 117 3.74 -12.22 -7.97
C GLY A 117 5.25 -12.35 -7.74
N ASP A 118 5.72 -12.09 -6.52
CA ASP A 118 7.14 -12.16 -6.14
C ASP A 118 7.48 -13.39 -5.29
N SER A 119 6.53 -14.30 -5.08
CA SER A 119 6.72 -15.49 -4.23
C SER A 119 7.88 -16.41 -4.67
N TYR A 120 8.27 -16.35 -5.94
CA TYR A 120 9.42 -17.08 -6.48
C TYR A 120 10.77 -16.58 -5.94
N LEU A 121 10.82 -15.39 -5.32
CA LEU A 121 12.03 -14.79 -4.76
C LEU A 121 12.27 -15.18 -3.28
N GLU A 122 11.37 -15.96 -2.69
CA GLU A 122 11.36 -16.25 -1.24
C GLU A 122 12.64 -16.96 -0.75
N ASP A 123 13.26 -17.77 -1.60
CA ASP A 123 14.48 -18.53 -1.30
C ASP A 123 15.75 -17.65 -1.26
N VAL A 124 15.73 -16.46 -1.85
CA VAL A 124 16.82 -15.47 -1.80
C VAL A 124 16.62 -14.38 -0.74
N VAL A 125 15.56 -14.46 0.07
CA VAL A 125 15.34 -13.55 1.22
C VAL A 125 16.28 -13.93 2.37
N ALA A 126 17.25 -13.06 2.65
CA ALA A 126 18.28 -13.25 3.67
C ALA A 126 17.93 -12.59 5.02
N GLU A 127 17.18 -11.49 5.02
CA GLU A 127 16.74 -10.82 6.26
C GLU A 127 15.34 -10.22 6.11
N VAL A 128 14.57 -10.25 7.18
CA VAL A 128 13.28 -9.57 7.32
C VAL A 128 13.33 -8.69 8.56
N ILE A 129 12.95 -7.43 8.43
CA ILE A 129 12.76 -6.49 9.55
C ILE A 129 11.35 -5.93 9.43
N ASP A 130 10.45 -6.30 10.33
CA ASP A 130 9.05 -5.90 10.26
C ASP A 130 8.49 -5.66 11.66
N HIS A 131 7.48 -4.79 11.74
CA HIS A 131 6.80 -4.45 12.99
C HIS A 131 5.38 -5.01 13.09
N ARG A 132 4.96 -5.81 12.10
CA ARG A 132 3.67 -6.50 12.07
C ARG A 132 3.74 -7.90 12.67
N HIS A 133 2.57 -8.52 12.81
CA HIS A 133 2.47 -9.94 13.12
C HIS A 133 3.18 -10.78 12.05
N LEU A 134 3.91 -11.80 12.52
CA LEU A 134 4.65 -12.71 11.65
C LEU A 134 3.69 -13.70 10.98
N GLU A 135 3.52 -13.55 9.67
CA GLU A 135 2.72 -14.43 8.80
C GLU A 135 3.61 -15.38 7.98
N ARG A 136 4.92 -15.08 7.91
CA ARG A 136 5.94 -15.86 7.21
C ARG A 136 6.14 -17.25 7.81
N THR A 137 6.36 -18.24 6.94
CA THR A 137 6.85 -19.56 7.35
C THR A 137 8.31 -19.51 7.81
N PRO A 138 8.68 -20.12 8.95
CA PRO A 138 10.06 -20.15 9.41
C PRO A 138 11.02 -20.74 8.35
N SER A 139 12.17 -20.10 8.14
CA SER A 139 13.22 -20.59 7.26
C SER A 139 14.59 -20.44 7.93
N LEU A 140 15.50 -21.39 7.69
CA LEU A 140 16.85 -21.37 8.30
C LEU A 140 17.78 -20.34 7.66
N ASN A 141 17.49 -19.92 6.42
CA ASN A 141 18.34 -19.02 5.63
C ASN A 141 17.94 -17.54 5.75
N CYS A 142 16.82 -17.24 6.42
CA CYS A 142 16.33 -15.88 6.61
C CYS A 142 16.41 -15.48 8.09
N LYS A 143 17.17 -14.43 8.39
CA LYS A 143 17.15 -13.80 9.71
C LYS A 143 15.89 -12.94 9.84
N VAL A 144 15.08 -13.17 10.87
CA VAL A 144 13.84 -12.42 11.08
C VAL A 144 13.95 -11.57 12.36
N THR A 145 13.74 -10.26 12.22
CA THR A 145 13.53 -9.31 13.31
C THR A 145 12.07 -8.86 13.24
N SER A 146 11.22 -9.36 14.14
CA SER A 146 9.81 -8.98 14.20
C SER A 146 9.44 -8.58 15.62
N GLU A 147 9.04 -7.32 15.79
CA GLU A 147 8.64 -6.75 17.09
C GLU A 147 7.49 -5.77 16.88
N LEU A 148 6.43 -5.87 17.69
CA LEU A 148 5.28 -4.98 17.61
C LEU A 148 5.62 -3.58 18.16
N VAL A 149 6.23 -2.75 17.32
CA VAL A 149 6.55 -1.33 17.57
C VAL A 149 5.69 -0.42 16.69
N GLY A 150 5.68 0.88 16.96
CA GLY A 150 4.85 1.83 16.23
C GLY A 150 5.28 2.05 14.77
N SER A 151 6.56 1.81 14.46
CA SER A 151 7.15 2.01 13.13
C SER A 151 8.27 0.99 12.87
N CYS A 152 8.33 0.40 11.69
CA CYS A 152 9.46 -0.43 11.26
C CYS A 152 10.78 0.36 11.29
N THR A 153 10.72 1.67 11.01
CA THR A 153 11.86 2.58 11.08
C THR A 153 12.50 2.59 12.49
N THR A 154 11.74 2.29 13.56
CA THR A 154 12.30 2.11 14.91
C THR A 154 13.30 0.95 14.98
N LEU A 155 13.00 -0.17 14.32
CA LEU A 155 13.88 -1.35 14.30
C LEU A 155 15.13 -1.09 13.42
N VAL A 156 14.97 -0.32 12.34
CA VAL A 156 16.09 0.11 11.51
C VAL A 156 16.98 1.10 12.27
N ALA A 157 16.38 2.06 13.00
CA ALA A 157 17.11 3.01 13.84
C ALA A 157 17.91 2.29 14.93
N GLU A 158 17.33 1.29 15.60
CA GLU A 158 18.02 0.42 16.54
C GLU A 158 19.27 -0.22 15.92
N LYS A 159 19.10 -0.85 14.75
CA LYS A 159 20.19 -1.54 14.06
C LYS A 159 21.35 -0.59 13.73
N ILE A 160 21.04 0.62 13.29
CA ILE A 160 22.03 1.65 12.98
C ILE A 160 22.74 2.13 14.25
N ILE A 161 21.97 2.51 15.28
CA ILE A 161 22.51 3.07 16.52
C ILE A 161 23.39 2.06 17.27
N ARG A 162 23.03 0.78 17.27
CA ARG A 162 23.81 -0.29 17.90
C ARG A 162 24.99 -0.76 17.05
N GLY A 163 24.86 -0.70 15.72
CA GLY A 163 25.82 -1.30 14.80
C GLY A 163 26.90 -0.34 14.31
N ALA A 164 26.51 0.87 13.90
CA ALA A 164 27.40 1.86 13.28
C ALA A 164 26.86 3.28 13.50
N PRO A 165 26.74 3.77 14.75
CA PRO A 165 26.19 5.09 15.03
C PRO A 165 26.95 6.23 14.35
N GLU A 166 28.21 6.04 13.99
CA GLU A 166 29.06 7.01 13.29
C GLU A 166 28.58 7.35 11.87
N ILE A 167 27.69 6.57 11.27
CA ILE A 167 27.13 6.88 9.96
C ILE A 167 25.98 7.88 10.03
N LEU A 168 25.44 8.12 11.24
CA LEU A 168 24.35 9.05 11.45
C LEU A 168 24.85 10.48 11.21
N ASP A 169 24.15 11.17 10.33
CA ASP A 169 24.23 12.62 10.18
C ASP A 169 22.84 13.22 10.45
N LEU A 170 22.74 14.55 10.47
CA LEU A 170 21.49 15.24 10.74
C LEU A 170 20.36 14.81 9.78
N ARG A 171 20.70 14.48 8.52
CA ARG A 171 19.73 14.08 7.50
C ARG A 171 19.21 12.67 7.78
N LEU A 172 20.09 11.71 8.02
CA LEU A 172 19.69 10.33 8.37
C LEU A 172 18.93 10.30 9.70
N ALA A 173 19.33 11.12 10.68
CA ALA A 173 18.60 11.25 11.93
C ALA A 173 17.20 11.83 11.72
N SER A 174 17.02 12.86 10.87
CA SER A 174 15.70 13.39 10.51
C SER A 174 14.87 12.31 9.80
N LEU A 175 15.41 11.63 8.80
CA LEU A 175 14.72 10.54 8.10
C LEU A 175 14.16 9.50 9.09
N LEU A 176 15.01 8.98 9.98
CA LEU A 176 14.61 7.97 10.96
C LEU A 176 13.60 8.52 11.97
N ARG A 177 13.95 9.61 12.66
CA ARG A 177 13.18 10.16 13.78
C ARG A 177 11.81 10.64 13.33
N ASP A 178 11.75 11.40 12.25
CA ASP A 178 10.53 12.08 11.83
C ASP A 178 9.50 11.10 11.25
N THR A 179 9.97 10.00 10.66
CA THR A 179 9.12 8.88 10.24
C THR A 179 8.49 8.17 11.45
N ILE A 180 9.28 7.85 12.47
CA ILE A 180 8.77 7.26 13.72
C ILE A 180 7.75 8.21 14.37
N VAL A 181 8.04 9.51 14.42
CA VAL A 181 7.12 10.54 14.95
C VAL A 181 5.80 10.58 14.17
N LEU A 182 5.82 10.41 12.85
CA LEU A 182 4.61 10.34 12.02
C LEU A 182 3.76 9.11 12.36
N ASP A 183 4.35 7.91 12.31
CA ASP A 183 3.63 6.65 12.53
C ASP A 183 3.12 6.51 13.97
N CYS A 184 3.90 7.01 14.93
CA CYS A 184 3.54 7.04 16.35
C CYS A 184 2.63 8.21 16.74
N ILE A 185 2.09 8.96 15.78
CA ILE A 185 1.14 10.06 15.98
C ILE A 185 1.70 11.08 16.99
N ASN A 186 2.83 11.70 16.64
CA ASN A 186 3.55 12.65 17.47
C ASN A 186 3.97 12.08 18.85
N MET A 187 4.22 10.77 18.92
CA MET A 187 4.53 10.04 20.15
C MET A 187 3.43 10.12 21.21
N ALA A 188 2.16 10.33 20.81
CA ALA A 188 1.04 10.50 21.74
C ALA A 188 0.59 9.15 22.32
N PRO A 189 0.76 8.88 23.63
CA PRO A 189 0.38 7.58 24.22
C PRO A 189 -1.12 7.30 24.11
N ALA A 190 -1.95 8.36 24.15
CA ALA A 190 -3.40 8.26 24.01
C ALA A 190 -3.86 7.70 22.65
N ALA A 191 -3.00 7.76 21.62
CA ALA A 191 -3.29 7.20 20.30
C ALA A 191 -3.05 5.68 20.24
N GLY A 192 -2.38 5.08 21.24
CA GLY A 192 -2.17 3.64 21.34
C GLY A 192 -1.20 3.03 20.33
N LYS A 193 -0.50 3.84 19.52
CA LYS A 193 0.47 3.37 18.51
C LYS A 193 1.93 3.35 19.01
N VAL A 194 2.28 4.25 19.91
CA VAL A 194 3.66 4.42 20.39
C VAL A 194 4.04 3.36 21.42
N THR A 195 5.24 2.82 21.33
CA THR A 195 5.81 1.89 22.31
C THR A 195 6.99 2.50 23.06
N PRO A 196 7.44 1.89 24.18
CA PRO A 196 8.65 2.33 24.88
C PRO A 196 9.89 2.36 23.97
N LYS A 197 10.00 1.40 23.04
CA LYS A 197 11.12 1.29 22.11
C LYS A 197 11.15 2.42 21.09
N ASP A 198 9.98 2.82 20.58
CA ASP A 198 9.86 4.01 19.71
C ASP A 198 10.35 5.26 20.47
N THR A 199 9.92 5.40 21.73
CA THR A 199 10.30 6.53 22.58
C THR A 199 11.80 6.56 22.87
N GLU A 200 12.41 5.41 23.14
CA GLU A 200 13.85 5.26 23.36
C GLU A 200 14.67 5.74 22.17
N TYR A 201 14.37 5.25 20.97
CA TYR A 201 15.16 5.58 19.78
C TYR A 201 14.90 6.98 19.24
N VAL A 202 13.68 7.50 19.34
CA VAL A 202 13.41 8.93 19.06
C VAL A 202 14.21 9.83 20.00
N THR A 203 14.22 9.52 21.31
CA THR A 203 14.95 10.33 22.30
C THR A 203 16.46 10.24 22.09
N SER A 204 16.97 9.08 21.69
CA SER A 204 18.39 8.89 21.38
C SER A 204 18.82 9.71 20.17
N LEU A 205 18.01 9.72 19.09
CA LEU A 205 18.26 10.55 17.91
C LEU A 205 18.23 12.04 18.24
N GLU A 206 17.27 12.48 19.07
CA GLU A 206 17.20 13.88 19.52
C GLU A 206 18.38 14.29 20.40
N SER A 207 18.86 13.38 21.26
CA SER A 207 20.04 13.64 22.09
C SER A 207 21.32 13.75 21.25
N MET A 208 21.46 12.95 20.19
CA MET A 208 22.61 13.00 19.29
C MET A 208 22.55 14.20 18.33
N PHE A 209 21.33 14.63 17.96
CA PHE A 209 21.09 15.72 17.01
C PHE A 209 20.13 16.78 17.56
N PRO A 210 20.57 17.64 18.51
CA PRO A 210 19.70 18.64 19.16
C PRO A 210 19.14 19.72 18.23
N SER A 211 19.67 19.85 17.02
CA SER A 211 19.19 20.77 15.99
C SER A 211 17.96 20.25 15.23
N LEU A 212 17.50 19.02 15.51
CA LEU A 212 16.27 18.48 14.92
C LEU A 212 15.07 19.35 15.34
N PRO A 213 14.10 19.57 14.42
CA PRO A 213 12.93 20.39 14.71
C PRO A 213 11.99 19.75 15.76
N PRO A 214 11.14 20.57 16.42
CA PRO A 214 10.15 20.07 17.38
C PRO A 214 9.22 19.02 16.77
N ARG A 215 8.92 17.94 17.51
CA ARG A 215 8.07 16.81 17.05
C ARG A 215 6.75 17.27 16.45
N GLY A 216 6.03 18.15 17.15
CA GLY A 216 4.73 18.66 16.72
C GLY A 216 4.77 19.38 15.37
N ALA A 217 5.74 20.27 15.17
CA ALA A 217 5.89 20.98 13.90
C ALA A 217 6.16 20.02 12.73
N VAL A 218 6.97 18.98 12.96
CA VAL A 218 7.22 17.94 11.95
C VAL A 218 5.96 17.14 11.67
N PHE A 219 5.32 16.62 12.71
CA PHE A 219 4.09 15.84 12.61
C PHE A 219 3.02 16.61 11.83
N ASP A 220 2.74 17.86 12.21
CA ASP A 220 1.74 18.70 11.55
C ASP A 220 2.07 18.94 10.07
N SER A 221 3.35 19.18 9.75
CA SER A 221 3.79 19.41 8.37
C SER A 221 3.64 18.16 7.48
N LEU A 222 4.03 16.98 7.98
CA LEU A 222 3.89 15.70 7.29
C LEU A 222 2.42 15.31 7.15
N GLN A 223 1.64 15.51 8.22
CA GLN A 223 0.22 15.24 8.25
C GLN A 223 -0.55 16.11 7.25
N LYS A 224 -0.16 17.39 7.12
CA LYS A 224 -0.68 18.30 6.10
C LYS A 224 -0.28 17.83 4.70
N ALA A 225 0.98 17.51 4.48
CA ALA A 225 1.48 17.05 3.17
C ALA A 225 0.78 15.78 2.68
N LYS A 226 0.41 14.87 3.58
CA LYS A 226 -0.34 13.64 3.26
C LYS A 226 -1.68 13.88 2.56
N PHE A 227 -2.34 14.99 2.88
CA PHE A 227 -3.62 15.39 2.30
C PHE A 227 -3.48 16.49 1.25
N ASP A 228 -2.29 17.03 1.03
CA ASP A 228 -2.03 18.04 0.01
C ASP A 228 -2.02 17.41 -1.38
N VAL A 229 -3.09 17.65 -2.13
CA VAL A 229 -3.26 17.18 -3.52
C VAL A 229 -2.96 18.27 -4.55
N SER A 230 -2.52 19.46 -4.13
CA SER A 230 -2.34 20.62 -5.03
C SER A 230 -1.33 20.40 -6.17
N GLY A 231 -0.38 19.49 -5.97
CA GLY A 231 0.62 19.11 -6.98
C GLY A 231 0.24 17.93 -7.87
N LEU A 232 -0.97 17.37 -7.73
CA LEU A 232 -1.40 16.17 -8.45
C LEU A 232 -2.27 16.51 -9.67
N THR A 233 -2.17 15.69 -10.72
CA THR A 233 -3.14 15.71 -11.83
C THR A 233 -4.48 15.08 -11.41
N ILE A 234 -5.55 15.30 -12.17
CA ILE A 234 -6.86 14.64 -11.91
C ILE A 234 -6.71 13.12 -11.87
N ASP A 235 -5.96 12.55 -12.82
CA ASP A 235 -5.64 11.12 -12.86
C ASP A 235 -4.96 10.65 -11.56
N GLN A 236 -3.99 11.40 -11.07
CA GLN A 236 -3.26 11.08 -9.85
C GLN A 236 -4.14 11.23 -8.60
N MET A 237 -4.93 12.31 -8.50
CA MET A 237 -5.89 12.50 -7.41
C MET A 237 -6.85 11.31 -7.31
N LEU A 238 -7.37 10.84 -8.45
CA LEU A 238 -8.28 9.71 -8.50
C LEU A 238 -7.62 8.39 -8.11
N ARG A 239 -6.33 8.18 -8.43
CA ARG A 239 -5.58 6.97 -8.08
C ARG A 239 -5.06 6.95 -6.65
N LYS A 240 -4.85 8.11 -6.02
CA LYS A 240 -4.23 8.23 -4.69
C LYS A 240 -4.91 7.34 -3.64
N ASP A 241 -6.24 7.32 -3.62
CA ASP A 241 -6.98 6.42 -2.75
C ASP A 241 -8.15 5.75 -3.49
N LEU A 242 -7.81 4.86 -4.42
CA LEU A 242 -8.74 4.14 -5.28
C LEU A 242 -9.04 2.72 -4.77
N LYS A 243 -10.29 2.29 -4.89
CA LYS A 243 -10.71 0.88 -4.84
C LYS A 243 -11.58 0.56 -6.05
N VAL A 244 -11.52 -0.69 -6.51
CA VAL A 244 -12.26 -1.16 -7.68
C VAL A 244 -13.13 -2.33 -7.26
N LEU A 245 -14.37 -2.35 -7.78
CA LEU A 245 -15.30 -3.47 -7.69
C LEU A 245 -15.61 -3.94 -9.11
N ILE A 246 -15.43 -5.24 -9.35
CA ILE A 246 -15.71 -5.89 -10.63
C ILE A 246 -16.88 -6.85 -10.44
N SER A 247 -17.88 -6.75 -11.30
CA SER A 247 -19.07 -7.62 -11.30
C SER A 247 -19.63 -7.69 -12.72
N ARG A 248 -19.58 -8.87 -13.34
CA ARG A 248 -20.04 -9.17 -14.71
C ARG A 248 -19.72 -8.07 -15.74
N ASP A 249 -20.67 -7.16 -15.99
CA ASP A 249 -20.61 -6.07 -16.98
C ASP A 249 -20.30 -4.69 -16.38
N ILE A 250 -19.97 -4.61 -15.08
CA ILE A 250 -19.66 -3.38 -14.35
C ILE A 250 -18.29 -3.47 -13.69
N ASN A 251 -17.42 -2.56 -14.09
CA ASN A 251 -16.23 -2.15 -13.37
C ASN A 251 -16.49 -0.80 -12.71
N LEU A 252 -16.65 -0.80 -11.39
CA LEU A 252 -16.94 0.39 -10.60
C LEU A 252 -15.70 0.80 -9.81
N ALA A 253 -15.23 2.02 -10.02
CA ALA A 253 -14.16 2.65 -9.27
C ALA A 253 -14.72 3.52 -8.12
N ILE A 254 -14.08 3.50 -6.96
CA ILE A 254 -14.39 4.39 -5.83
C ILE A 254 -13.10 5.06 -5.37
N SER A 255 -13.03 6.37 -5.53
CA SER A 255 -11.85 7.17 -5.18
C SER A 255 -12.16 8.11 -4.02
N ALA A 256 -11.23 8.30 -3.08
CA ALA A 256 -11.32 9.38 -2.10
C ALA A 256 -10.53 10.61 -2.57
N LEU A 257 -11.16 11.78 -2.51
CA LEU A 257 -10.59 13.08 -2.87
C LEU A 257 -10.35 13.91 -1.60
N TYR A 258 -9.19 14.56 -1.51
CA TYR A 258 -8.79 15.39 -0.35
C TYR A 258 -8.92 16.89 -0.64
N MET A 259 -10.03 17.27 -1.28
CA MET A 259 -10.41 18.64 -1.60
C MET A 259 -11.94 18.72 -1.66
N THR A 260 -12.50 19.93 -1.78
CA THR A 260 -13.95 20.06 -1.93
C THR A 260 -14.40 19.54 -3.29
N LEU A 261 -15.65 19.09 -3.39
CA LEU A 261 -16.19 18.66 -4.68
C LEU A 261 -16.34 19.84 -5.64
N GLU A 262 -16.64 21.04 -5.12
CA GLU A 262 -16.71 22.27 -5.89
C GLU A 262 -15.35 22.57 -6.57
N ASP A 263 -14.26 22.61 -5.80
CA ASP A 263 -12.92 22.85 -6.35
C ASP A 263 -12.53 21.77 -7.37
N PHE A 264 -12.88 20.51 -7.11
CA PHE A 264 -12.62 19.41 -8.03
C PHE A 264 -13.40 19.56 -9.34
N MET A 265 -14.66 20.03 -9.27
CA MET A 265 -15.53 20.23 -10.42
C MET A 265 -15.12 21.43 -11.30
N GLU A 266 -14.39 22.38 -10.72
CA GLU A 266 -13.85 23.56 -11.41
C GLU A 266 -12.50 23.32 -12.08
N MET A 267 -11.89 22.15 -11.91
CA MET A 267 -10.60 21.83 -12.54
C MET A 267 -10.69 21.83 -14.08
N GLU A 268 -9.67 22.39 -14.72
CA GLU A 268 -9.57 22.43 -16.18
C GLU A 268 -9.62 21.02 -16.79
N ASN A 269 -10.36 20.88 -17.91
CA ASN A 269 -10.50 19.63 -18.66
C ASN A 269 -11.11 18.45 -17.90
N LEU A 270 -11.74 18.67 -16.74
CA LEU A 270 -12.25 17.60 -15.87
C LEU A 270 -13.05 16.52 -16.60
N GLU A 271 -14.08 16.87 -17.36
CA GLU A 271 -14.92 15.87 -18.03
C GLU A 271 -14.12 15.01 -19.03
N SER A 272 -13.15 15.60 -19.72
CA SER A 272 -12.26 14.87 -20.63
C SER A 272 -11.32 13.94 -19.86
N ASP A 273 -10.77 14.39 -18.74
CA ASP A 273 -9.88 13.60 -17.90
C ASP A 273 -10.61 12.46 -17.19
N LEU A 274 -11.83 12.69 -16.68
CA LEU A 274 -12.69 11.63 -16.12
C LEU A 274 -13.01 10.56 -17.18
N ARG A 275 -13.30 10.99 -18.42
CA ARG A 275 -13.56 10.09 -19.54
C ARG A 275 -12.32 9.25 -19.87
N LEU A 276 -11.16 9.88 -20.04
CA LEU A 276 -9.90 9.21 -20.36
C LEU A 276 -9.49 8.25 -19.24
N PHE A 277 -9.63 8.68 -17.98
CA PHE A 277 -9.39 7.86 -16.80
C PHE A 277 -10.24 6.59 -16.80
N CYS A 278 -11.56 6.73 -17.02
CA CYS A 278 -12.47 5.60 -17.07
C CYS A 278 -12.21 4.70 -18.27
N GLN A 279 -11.90 5.26 -19.46
CA GLN A 279 -11.60 4.47 -20.66
C GLN A 279 -10.30 3.66 -20.50
N ARG A 280 -9.20 4.29 -20.05
CA ARG A 280 -7.90 3.65 -19.83
C ARG A 280 -8.01 2.46 -18.88
N ASN A 281 -8.79 2.64 -17.81
CA ASN A 281 -8.96 1.65 -16.75
C ASN A 281 -10.18 0.74 -16.93
N ARG A 282 -10.94 0.91 -18.02
CA ARG A 282 -12.18 0.17 -18.32
C ARG A 282 -13.22 0.26 -17.21
N TYR A 283 -13.29 1.40 -16.50
CA TYR A 283 -14.34 1.67 -15.52
C TYR A 283 -15.61 2.14 -16.22
N ASN A 284 -16.75 1.58 -15.81
CA ASN A 284 -18.06 2.00 -16.29
C ASN A 284 -18.69 3.07 -15.40
N VAL A 285 -18.32 3.10 -14.13
CA VAL A 285 -18.79 4.08 -13.14
C VAL A 285 -17.62 4.46 -12.24
N LEU A 286 -17.50 5.75 -11.92
CA LEU A 286 -16.57 6.29 -10.94
C LEU A 286 -17.36 6.99 -9.83
N VAL A 287 -17.14 6.58 -8.60
CA VAL A 287 -17.66 7.22 -7.39
C VAL A 287 -16.51 7.97 -6.72
N SER A 288 -16.55 9.30 -6.76
CA SER A 288 -15.56 10.15 -6.10
C SER A 288 -16.11 10.64 -4.77
N MET A 289 -15.42 10.34 -3.67
CA MET A 289 -15.78 10.73 -2.31
C MET A 289 -14.85 11.83 -1.81
N ALA A 290 -15.31 13.07 -1.81
CA ALA A 290 -14.56 14.19 -1.27
C ALA A 290 -14.65 14.25 0.25
N ILE A 291 -13.52 14.55 0.90
CA ILE A 291 -13.41 14.84 2.33
C ILE A 291 -12.61 16.12 2.56
N THR A 292 -13.17 17.01 3.38
CA THR A 292 -12.47 18.16 3.95
C THR A 292 -12.77 18.26 5.43
N PHE A 293 -12.10 19.16 6.14
CA PHE A 293 -12.32 19.40 7.56
C PHE A 293 -12.66 20.87 7.79
N THR A 294 -13.62 21.14 8.68
CA THR A 294 -13.96 22.51 9.10
C THR A 294 -12.86 23.09 9.99
N SER A 295 -12.99 24.36 10.38
CA SER A 295 -12.12 25.00 11.38
C SER A 295 -12.09 24.27 12.73
N ASP A 296 -13.15 23.51 13.04
CA ASP A 296 -13.29 22.75 14.28
C ASP A 296 -12.84 21.28 14.12
N ASN A 297 -12.14 20.94 13.03
CA ASN A 297 -11.73 19.58 12.66
C ASN A 297 -12.89 18.60 12.43
N GLU A 298 -14.10 19.08 12.15
CA GLU A 298 -15.22 18.21 11.80
C GLU A 298 -15.18 17.82 10.31
N PRO A 299 -15.35 16.54 9.97
CA PRO A 299 -15.27 16.09 8.58
C PRO A 299 -16.51 16.51 7.80
N VAL A 300 -16.30 17.07 6.61
CA VAL A 300 -17.34 17.33 5.61
C VAL A 300 -17.15 16.33 4.47
N ARG A 301 -18.23 15.66 4.05
CA ARG A 301 -18.19 14.67 2.96
C ARG A 301 -19.14 15.00 1.84
N GLN A 302 -18.68 14.76 0.62
CA GLN A 302 -19.46 14.87 -0.60
C GLN A 302 -19.20 13.66 -1.50
N ILE A 303 -20.16 13.32 -2.34
CA ILE A 303 -20.05 12.20 -3.28
C ILE A 303 -20.38 12.71 -4.69
N ALA A 304 -19.58 12.32 -5.68
CA ALA A 304 -19.90 12.43 -7.09
C ALA A 304 -19.97 11.03 -7.71
N VAL A 305 -20.98 10.79 -8.54
CA VAL A 305 -21.11 9.57 -9.35
C VAL A 305 -21.02 9.96 -10.82
N TYR A 306 -19.91 9.61 -11.45
CA TYR A 306 -19.64 9.83 -12.87
C TYR A 306 -19.85 8.55 -13.68
N SER A 307 -20.54 8.64 -14.81
CA SER A 307 -20.58 7.60 -15.83
C SER A 307 -21.03 8.17 -17.18
N GLN A 308 -20.47 7.65 -18.27
CA GLN A 308 -20.97 7.89 -19.62
C GLN A 308 -22.29 7.15 -19.91
N ARG A 309 -22.69 6.20 -19.06
CA ARG A 309 -23.95 5.45 -19.16
C ARG A 309 -24.93 6.00 -18.14
N GLU A 310 -25.88 6.82 -18.58
CA GLU A 310 -26.87 7.46 -17.70
C GLU A 310 -27.62 6.45 -16.82
N GLU A 311 -28.05 5.32 -17.39
CA GLU A 311 -28.74 4.27 -16.63
C GLU A 311 -27.87 3.69 -15.52
N LEU A 312 -26.57 3.47 -15.76
CA LEU A 312 -25.66 2.98 -14.72
C LEU A 312 -25.46 4.01 -13.61
N ARG A 313 -25.26 5.28 -13.99
CA ARG A 313 -25.17 6.38 -13.02
C ARG A 313 -26.40 6.39 -12.13
N ARG A 314 -27.59 6.34 -12.72
CA ARG A 314 -28.88 6.40 -12.02
C ARG A 314 -29.07 5.23 -11.04
N VAL A 315 -28.75 4.00 -11.43
CA VAL A 315 -28.90 2.85 -10.52
C VAL A 315 -27.90 2.86 -9.38
N VAL A 316 -26.66 3.31 -9.62
CA VAL A 316 -25.65 3.47 -8.56
C VAL A 316 -26.04 4.59 -7.60
N CYS A 317 -26.51 5.73 -8.11
CA CYS A 317 -27.06 6.82 -7.31
C CYS A 317 -28.20 6.32 -6.41
N LYS A 318 -29.17 5.61 -6.98
CA LYS A 318 -30.29 5.02 -6.23
C LYS A 318 -29.81 4.06 -5.13
N ALA A 319 -28.81 3.24 -5.41
CA ALA A 319 -28.25 2.32 -4.40
C ALA A 319 -27.62 3.07 -3.22
N LEU A 320 -26.93 4.18 -3.48
CA LEU A 320 -26.35 5.04 -2.45
C LEU A 320 -27.42 5.79 -1.65
N GLU A 321 -28.45 6.32 -2.31
CA GLU A 321 -29.59 7.00 -1.68
C GLU A 321 -30.42 6.07 -0.79
N GLN A 322 -30.55 4.79 -1.17
CA GLN A 322 -31.32 3.77 -0.46
C GLN A 322 -30.50 3.00 0.58
N ALA A 323 -29.23 3.35 0.80
CA ALA A 323 -28.40 2.70 1.79
C ALA A 323 -28.98 2.88 3.21
N THR A 324 -29.04 1.80 3.98
CA THR A 324 -29.58 1.81 5.37
C THR A 324 -28.57 1.31 6.41
N SER A 325 -27.39 0.84 6.00
CA SER A 325 -26.41 0.23 6.90
C SER A 325 -24.97 0.53 6.47
N PRO A 326 -24.43 1.71 6.86
CA PRO A 326 -25.15 2.83 7.47
C PRO A 326 -25.97 3.63 6.44
N PRO A 327 -27.01 4.40 6.88
CA PRO A 327 -27.60 5.41 6.01
C PRO A 327 -26.58 6.50 5.69
N LEU A 328 -26.56 6.99 4.46
CA LEU A 328 -25.61 8.03 4.01
C LEU A 328 -26.15 9.46 4.15
N ASP A 329 -27.46 9.62 4.31
CA ASP A 329 -28.17 10.90 4.43
C ASP A 329 -27.79 11.87 3.29
N LEU A 330 -27.95 11.40 2.05
CA LEU A 330 -27.54 12.14 0.86
C LEU A 330 -28.54 13.26 0.54
N SER A 331 -28.01 14.44 0.25
CA SER A 331 -28.75 15.58 -0.29
C SER A 331 -28.11 16.05 -1.59
N SER A 332 -28.91 16.15 -2.65
CA SER A 332 -28.40 16.59 -3.95
C SER A 332 -27.83 18.01 -3.85
N ILE A 333 -26.67 18.21 -4.44
CA ILE A 333 -26.07 19.54 -4.63
C ILE A 333 -25.89 19.79 -6.12
N SER A 334 -25.81 21.05 -6.52
CA SER A 334 -25.55 21.43 -7.91
C SER A 334 -24.10 21.87 -8.03
N CYS A 335 -23.30 21.09 -8.76
CA CYS A 335 -21.94 21.46 -9.16
C CYS A 335 -21.94 21.70 -10.67
N SER A 336 -21.62 22.93 -11.09
CA SER A 336 -21.48 23.29 -12.51
C SER A 336 -20.10 22.86 -13.03
N PRO A 337 -19.93 22.41 -14.30
CA PRO A 337 -20.87 21.80 -15.23
C PRO A 337 -20.35 20.40 -15.65
N CYS A 338 -20.81 19.33 -15.00
CA CYS A 338 -20.52 17.96 -15.44
C CYS A 338 -21.82 17.22 -15.75
N HIS A 339 -22.24 17.21 -17.02
CA HIS A 339 -23.48 16.55 -17.48
C HIS A 339 -23.52 15.04 -17.17
N ASN A 340 -22.34 14.43 -17.09
CA ASN A 340 -22.16 13.01 -16.81
C ASN A 340 -22.01 12.67 -15.32
N THR A 341 -22.25 13.62 -14.43
CA THR A 341 -22.05 13.46 -12.98
C THR A 341 -23.30 13.80 -12.17
N THR A 342 -23.56 13.02 -11.13
CA THR A 342 -24.55 13.34 -10.08
C THR A 342 -23.83 13.57 -8.77
N THR A 343 -24.13 14.66 -8.06
CA THR A 343 -23.39 15.08 -6.87
C THR A 343 -24.28 15.21 -5.63
N TYR A 344 -23.70 14.88 -4.48
CA TYR A 344 -24.37 14.85 -3.18
C TYR A 344 -23.49 15.46 -2.09
N ARG A 345 -24.13 16.15 -1.15
CA ARG A 345 -23.61 16.32 0.21
C ARG A 345 -24.03 15.11 1.04
N GLN A 346 -23.07 14.53 1.75
CA GLN A 346 -23.28 13.34 2.59
C GLN A 346 -23.47 13.78 4.05
N GLY A 347 -24.70 13.63 4.56
CA GLY A 347 -25.03 14.01 5.94
C GLY A 347 -24.38 13.11 6.99
N ASN A 348 -24.28 11.80 6.73
CA ASN A 348 -23.55 10.90 7.61
C ASN A 348 -22.05 10.97 7.34
N THR A 349 -21.38 11.92 7.97
CA THR A 349 -19.94 12.18 7.80
C THR A 349 -19.03 11.10 8.40
N ALA A 350 -19.56 10.18 9.22
CA ALA A 350 -18.81 9.03 9.73
C ALA A 350 -18.64 7.93 8.66
N ALA A 351 -19.53 7.87 7.65
CA ALA A 351 -19.47 6.85 6.60
C ALA A 351 -18.38 7.18 5.55
N SER A 352 -17.14 6.76 5.80
CA SER A 352 -16.04 6.86 4.83
C SER A 352 -16.18 5.88 3.66
N ARG A 353 -15.23 5.91 2.72
CA ARG A 353 -15.12 4.91 1.65
C ARG A 353 -15.20 3.47 2.17
N LYS A 354 -14.65 3.18 3.36
CA LYS A 354 -14.73 1.83 3.96
C LYS A 354 -16.17 1.39 4.29
N LYS A 355 -17.10 2.33 4.48
CA LYS A 355 -18.53 2.05 4.68
C LYS A 355 -19.33 2.09 3.38
N VAL A 356 -18.93 2.94 2.42
CA VAL A 356 -19.58 3.03 1.10
C VAL A 356 -19.21 1.86 0.18
N LEU A 357 -17.99 1.36 0.25
CA LEU A 357 -17.51 0.22 -0.55
C LEU A 357 -18.39 -1.04 -0.34
N PRO A 358 -18.70 -1.49 0.89
CA PRO A 358 -19.65 -2.59 1.12
C PRO A 358 -21.05 -2.35 0.54
N ILE A 359 -21.59 -1.13 0.65
CA ILE A 359 -22.91 -0.78 0.10
C ILE A 359 -22.93 -1.05 -1.42
N LEU A 360 -21.90 -0.57 -2.12
CA LEU A 360 -21.78 -0.77 -3.56
C LEU A 360 -21.49 -2.22 -3.94
N LYS A 361 -20.69 -2.94 -3.13
CA LYS A 361 -20.45 -4.38 -3.31
C LYS A 361 -21.73 -5.19 -3.20
N ASP A 362 -22.56 -4.89 -2.20
CA ASP A 362 -23.85 -5.57 -2.00
C ASP A 362 -24.85 -5.24 -3.12
N PHE A 363 -24.85 -4.00 -3.61
CA PHE A 363 -25.64 -3.60 -4.77
C PHE A 363 -25.27 -4.43 -6.02
N LEU A 364 -23.98 -4.54 -6.33
CA LEU A 364 -23.48 -5.32 -7.47
C LEU A 364 -23.87 -6.79 -7.33
N ARG A 365 -23.67 -7.38 -6.15
CA ARG A 365 -24.06 -8.76 -5.87
C ARG A 365 -25.55 -9.02 -6.07
N LYS A 366 -26.43 -8.12 -5.61
CA LYS A 366 -27.89 -8.25 -5.80
C LYS A 366 -28.26 -8.20 -7.28
N ARG A 367 -27.68 -7.27 -8.04
CA ARG A 367 -27.89 -7.17 -9.48
C ARG A 367 -27.49 -8.45 -10.21
N ASP A 368 -26.37 -9.06 -9.82
CA ASP A 368 -25.93 -10.34 -10.41
C ASP A 368 -26.94 -11.47 -10.16
N LEU A 369 -27.57 -11.49 -8.99
CA LEU A 369 -28.62 -12.48 -8.68
C LEU A 369 -29.92 -12.23 -9.45
N GLU A 370 -30.28 -10.97 -9.66
CA GLU A 370 -31.52 -10.55 -10.35
C GLU A 370 -31.45 -10.64 -11.87
N ALA A 371 -30.25 -10.74 -12.45
CA ALA A 371 -30.04 -10.92 -13.89
C ALA A 371 -29.57 -12.35 -14.24
N PRO A 372 -30.37 -13.43 -14.15
CA PRO A 372 -29.97 -14.70 -14.75
C PRO A 372 -29.85 -14.55 -16.28
N LEU A 373 -28.87 -15.26 -16.84
CA LEU A 373 -28.64 -15.49 -18.27
C LEU A 373 -29.92 -15.37 -19.10
N SER A 374 -29.99 -14.39 -20.00
CA SER A 374 -30.98 -14.39 -21.07
C SER A 374 -30.81 -15.68 -21.87
N MET A 375 -31.75 -16.62 -21.75
CA MET A 375 -31.89 -17.75 -22.67
C MET A 375 -32.01 -17.21 -24.09
N GLN A 376 -30.92 -17.23 -24.85
CA GLN A 376 -30.99 -17.36 -26.30
C GLN A 376 -30.94 -18.86 -26.60
N SER A 377 -32.12 -19.44 -26.79
CA SER A 377 -32.41 -20.60 -27.67
C SER A 377 -33.90 -20.91 -27.53
N LEU A 378 -34.71 -20.26 -28.37
CA LEU A 378 -36.03 -20.77 -28.74
C LEU A 378 -35.80 -21.97 -29.65
N GLU A 379 -36.01 -23.20 -29.17
CA GLU A 379 -36.48 -24.29 -30.04
C GLU A 379 -37.48 -25.20 -29.29
N ASN A 380 -38.72 -25.11 -29.78
CA ASN A 380 -39.81 -26.09 -29.84
C ASN A 380 -40.27 -26.85 -28.57
N PRO A 381 -41.56 -26.71 -28.20
CA PRO A 381 -42.22 -27.64 -27.31
C PRO A 381 -42.79 -28.81 -28.15
N GLU A 382 -42.41 -30.05 -27.86
CA GLU A 382 -43.36 -31.17 -27.84
C GLU A 382 -42.76 -32.49 -27.33
N LYS A 383 -43.52 -33.09 -26.39
CA LYS A 383 -43.63 -34.52 -26.01
C LYS A 383 -42.71 -35.10 -24.92
N SER A 384 -43.28 -35.01 -23.71
CA SER A 384 -43.71 -36.12 -22.85
C SER A 384 -42.71 -36.93 -22.01
N ASN A 385 -43.05 -36.91 -20.71
CA ASN A 385 -42.97 -37.94 -19.69
C ASN A 385 -41.69 -38.18 -18.87
N ASP A 386 -41.90 -37.94 -17.57
CA ASP A 386 -41.56 -38.79 -16.43
C ASP A 386 -40.24 -38.62 -15.66
N HIS A 387 -40.49 -38.41 -14.35
CA HIS A 387 -39.76 -38.89 -13.18
C HIS A 387 -38.41 -38.29 -12.76
N SER A 388 -38.52 -37.42 -11.75
CA SER A 388 -37.87 -37.51 -10.43
C SER A 388 -36.39 -37.89 -10.32
N GLY A 389 -35.61 -36.99 -9.71
CA GLY A 389 -34.78 -37.32 -8.55
C GLY A 389 -33.36 -37.83 -8.81
N PHE A 390 -32.40 -36.98 -8.40
CA PHE A 390 -31.18 -37.33 -7.64
C PHE A 390 -30.45 -38.65 -7.97
N ARG A 391 -29.19 -38.53 -8.46
CA ARG A 391 -27.94 -38.93 -7.74
C ARG A 391 -26.83 -39.48 -8.67
N GLU A 392 -25.69 -38.80 -8.65
CA GLU A 392 -24.30 -39.27 -8.46
C GLU A 392 -23.97 -40.75 -8.81
N ARG A 393 -23.02 -40.99 -9.75
CA ARG A 393 -21.92 -42.02 -9.69
C ARG A 393 -21.18 -42.19 -11.03
N THR A 394 -19.85 -41.97 -11.06
CA THR A 394 -18.71 -42.93 -11.04
C THR A 394 -18.35 -43.62 -12.36
N THR A 395 -17.10 -43.35 -12.76
CA THR A 395 -16.04 -44.21 -13.36
C THR A 395 -16.34 -45.12 -14.56
N ASP A 396 -15.42 -45.00 -15.52
CA ASP A 396 -14.89 -45.98 -16.47
C ASP A 396 -15.86 -46.68 -17.44
N GLU A 397 -15.59 -46.53 -18.74
CA GLU A 397 -15.14 -47.65 -19.56
C GLU A 397 -14.63 -47.20 -20.95
N ASN A 398 -13.60 -47.91 -21.39
CA ASN A 398 -12.91 -47.83 -22.67
C ASN A 398 -13.81 -48.23 -23.85
N LEU A 399 -13.56 -47.66 -25.05
CA LEU A 399 -13.70 -48.37 -26.32
C LEU A 399 -12.66 -47.90 -27.36
N ASP A 400 -11.71 -48.82 -27.57
CA ASP A 400 -11.00 -49.28 -28.78
C ASP A 400 -10.97 -48.47 -30.10
N GLY A 401 -9.82 -48.56 -30.78
CA GLY A 401 -9.60 -48.03 -32.12
C GLY A 401 -8.16 -48.12 -32.67
N GLY A 402 -7.59 -49.33 -32.72
CA GLY A 402 -6.85 -49.85 -33.89
C GLY A 402 -5.53 -49.22 -34.42
N GLU A 403 -4.44 -49.97 -34.20
CA GLU A 403 -3.34 -50.33 -35.13
C GLU A 403 -2.47 -49.27 -35.84
N LEU A 404 -1.15 -49.28 -35.57
CA LEU A 404 -0.13 -49.83 -36.49
C LEU A 404 1.25 -50.00 -35.82
N PHE A 405 1.92 -51.09 -36.18
CA PHE A 405 3.19 -51.64 -35.68
C PHE A 405 4.46 -50.97 -36.24
N GLY A 406 5.55 -51.13 -35.48
CA GLY A 406 6.93 -51.33 -35.96
C GLY A 406 7.91 -50.27 -35.44
N ASP A 407 9.14 -50.55 -35.02
CA ASP A 407 9.92 -51.75 -34.73
C ASP A 407 11.18 -51.26 -33.98
N CYS A 408 11.86 -52.16 -33.28
CA CYS A 408 12.97 -51.93 -32.36
C CYS A 408 14.33 -51.63 -33.03
N GLY A 409 15.27 -51.15 -32.18
CA GLY A 409 16.72 -51.25 -32.35
C GLY A 409 17.40 -49.88 -32.35
N GLU A 410 18.57 -49.64 -31.77
CA GLU A 410 19.59 -50.43 -31.07
C GLU A 410 20.55 -49.38 -30.47
N GLN A 411 21.15 -49.66 -29.31
CA GLN A 411 22.35 -48.94 -28.85
C GLN A 411 23.57 -49.40 -29.65
N PRO A 412 24.64 -48.59 -29.70
CA PRO A 412 25.85 -49.10 -29.06
C PRO A 412 26.65 -48.05 -28.26
N GLU A 413 27.38 -48.60 -27.29
CA GLU A 413 28.43 -47.98 -26.47
C GLU A 413 29.69 -47.68 -27.30
N GLY A 414 30.52 -46.72 -26.87
CA GLY A 414 31.86 -46.53 -27.43
C GLY A 414 32.62 -45.25 -27.02
N GLN A 415 33.26 -45.31 -25.84
CA GLN A 415 34.59 -44.82 -25.43
C GLN A 415 35.20 -43.44 -25.84
N ASP A 416 35.85 -42.88 -24.81
CA ASP A 416 37.10 -42.10 -24.72
C ASP A 416 37.13 -40.57 -24.93
N GLY A 417 37.55 -39.88 -23.85
CA GLY A 417 38.65 -38.92 -23.94
C GLY A 417 38.42 -37.48 -23.48
N CYS A 418 39.05 -37.14 -22.34
CA CYS A 418 39.68 -35.87 -21.98
C CYS A 418 39.00 -34.97 -20.93
N ALA A 419 39.79 -34.74 -19.88
CA ALA A 419 39.55 -33.89 -18.72
C ALA A 419 39.71 -32.40 -19.04
N GLY A 420 38.89 -31.58 -18.38
CA GLY A 420 39.04 -30.14 -18.27
C GLY A 420 38.11 -29.65 -17.16
N ASP A 421 38.67 -28.94 -16.19
CA ASP A 421 38.06 -28.51 -14.93
C ASP A 421 36.71 -27.80 -15.07
N ASP A 422 35.69 -28.26 -14.34
CA ASP A 422 34.53 -27.42 -14.00
C ASP A 422 33.87 -27.89 -12.69
N VAL A 423 34.45 -27.48 -11.56
CA VAL A 423 33.85 -27.62 -10.24
C VAL A 423 33.42 -26.22 -9.77
N ARG A 424 32.25 -25.77 -10.21
CA ARG A 424 31.47 -24.80 -9.43
C ARG A 424 29.96 -24.96 -9.69
N SER A 425 29.32 -25.57 -8.69
CA SER A 425 27.92 -25.39 -8.32
C SER A 425 26.83 -25.82 -9.31
N LYS A 426 26.55 -27.13 -9.32
CA LYS A 426 25.18 -27.64 -9.51
C LYS A 426 24.80 -28.44 -8.26
N ARG A 427 23.99 -27.86 -7.39
CA ARG A 427 23.30 -28.61 -6.33
C ARG A 427 21.97 -27.93 -6.02
N PHE A 428 20.92 -28.76 -6.08
CA PHE A 428 19.52 -28.51 -5.72
C PHE A 428 18.63 -27.84 -6.77
N ILE A 429 18.20 -28.63 -7.76
CA ILE A 429 16.87 -28.48 -8.38
C ILE A 429 16.11 -29.77 -8.06
N GLY A 430 15.08 -29.65 -7.23
CA GLY A 430 14.24 -30.75 -6.79
C GLY A 430 12.80 -30.29 -6.61
N SER A 431 12.03 -30.42 -7.69
CA SER A 431 10.60 -30.76 -7.75
C SER A 431 9.65 -30.15 -6.71
N TYR A 432 8.89 -29.11 -7.09
CA TYR A 432 7.45 -29.03 -6.76
C TYR A 432 6.70 -28.31 -7.90
N ARG A 433 5.83 -29.06 -8.58
CA ARG A 433 4.89 -28.57 -9.59
C ARG A 433 3.55 -29.22 -9.30
N THR A 434 2.64 -28.54 -8.61
CA THR A 434 1.19 -28.83 -8.68
C THR A 434 0.40 -27.57 -8.35
N GLN A 435 -0.56 -27.28 -9.22
CA GLN A 435 -1.49 -26.15 -9.27
C GLN A 435 -2.44 -26.10 -8.07
N LEU A 436 -2.88 -24.89 -7.69
CA LEU A 436 -4.28 -24.64 -7.36
C LEU A 436 -4.71 -23.25 -7.87
N ASP A 437 -5.76 -23.31 -8.68
CA ASP A 437 -6.59 -22.29 -9.29
C ASP A 437 -7.61 -21.81 -8.25
N ASP A 438 -7.73 -20.50 -8.03
CA ASP A 438 -8.88 -19.87 -7.36
C ASP A 438 -8.83 -18.34 -7.58
N GLY A 439 -9.72 -17.84 -8.43
CA GLY A 439 -10.21 -16.46 -8.47
C GLY A 439 -9.28 -15.41 -9.10
N LEU A 440 -9.58 -15.04 -10.36
CA LEU A 440 -9.00 -13.89 -11.06
C LEU A 440 -9.33 -12.57 -10.34
N GLU A 441 -8.42 -12.11 -9.48
CA GLU A 441 -8.21 -10.67 -9.26
C GLU A 441 -7.32 -10.18 -10.41
N ASP A 442 -7.86 -9.28 -11.25
CA ASP A 442 -7.15 -8.74 -12.42
C ASP A 442 -5.93 -7.92 -11.95
N GLU A 443 -4.72 -8.42 -12.25
CA GLU A 443 -3.40 -7.81 -12.02
C GLU A 443 -3.22 -6.54 -12.85
N ARG A 444 -3.99 -5.49 -12.55
CA ARG A 444 -3.50 -4.13 -12.70
C ARG A 444 -3.06 -3.67 -11.33
N SER A 445 -1.77 -3.81 -11.07
CA SER A 445 -1.08 -3.45 -9.84
C SER A 445 -1.16 -1.93 -9.60
N PHE A 446 -2.32 -1.44 -9.14
CA PHE A 446 -2.33 -0.20 -8.39
C PHE A 446 -1.71 -0.51 -7.04
N PRO A 447 -0.72 0.27 -6.59
CA PRO A 447 -0.12 0.03 -5.30
C PRO A 447 -1.23 0.12 -4.24
N PRO A 448 -1.33 -0.84 -3.32
CA PRO A 448 -2.38 -0.82 -2.31
C PRO A 448 -2.35 0.51 -1.57
N THR A 449 -3.53 0.98 -1.17
CA THR A 449 -3.67 2.15 -0.31
C THR A 449 -2.67 2.03 0.84
N PRO A 450 -1.78 3.01 1.04
CA PRO A 450 -0.91 3.07 2.21
C PRO A 450 -1.68 2.69 3.47
N MET A 451 -1.20 1.68 4.21
CA MET A 451 -1.83 1.19 5.44
C MET A 451 -1.98 2.29 6.50
N ASN A 452 -1.28 3.40 6.31
CA ASN A 452 -1.44 4.64 7.05
C ASN A 452 -2.68 5.48 6.68
N SER A 453 -3.75 4.90 6.13
CA SER A 453 -5.06 5.58 6.11
C SER A 453 -5.49 5.83 7.55
N LEU A 454 -5.54 7.10 7.98
CA LEU A 454 -6.12 7.58 9.25
C LEU A 454 -7.64 7.33 9.34
N VAL A 455 -8.06 6.13 8.98
CA VAL A 455 -9.32 5.55 9.40
C VAL A 455 -9.12 4.68 10.64
N GLU A 456 -7.87 4.31 10.99
CA GLU A 456 -7.56 3.83 12.34
C GLU A 456 -6.83 4.95 13.11
N GLY A 457 -7.52 5.53 14.09
CA GLY A 457 -7.02 6.63 14.92
C GLY A 457 -7.75 7.98 14.74
N CYS A 458 -8.77 8.06 13.88
CA CYS A 458 -9.69 9.19 13.94
C CYS A 458 -10.45 9.14 15.28
N PRO A 459 -10.54 10.23 16.07
CA PRO A 459 -11.28 10.29 17.32
C PRO A 459 -12.77 9.88 17.20
N LEU A 460 -13.28 9.75 15.97
CA LEU A 460 -14.65 9.39 15.65
C LEU A 460 -14.87 7.88 15.50
N ASP A 461 -13.83 7.05 15.45
CA ASP A 461 -13.99 5.60 15.24
C ASP A 461 -14.59 4.87 16.47
N ARG A 462 -14.68 5.56 17.62
CA ARG A 462 -15.35 5.09 18.84
C ARG A 462 -16.60 5.90 19.23
N GLY A 463 -17.10 6.76 18.33
CA GLY A 463 -18.13 7.74 18.66
C GLY A 463 -17.58 8.87 19.55
N LEU A 464 -18.21 10.04 19.46
CA LEU A 464 -17.86 11.20 20.28
C LEU A 464 -17.89 10.80 21.76
N PRO A 465 -16.81 11.03 22.53
CA PRO A 465 -16.93 10.95 23.97
C PRO A 465 -17.95 12.01 24.40
N LYS A 466 -18.90 11.62 25.26
CA LYS A 466 -19.90 12.53 25.82
C LYS A 466 -19.19 13.53 26.75
N PHE A 467 -18.66 14.60 26.20
CA PHE A 467 -18.14 15.72 26.97
C PHE A 467 -19.27 16.75 27.09
N THR A 468 -19.87 16.87 28.27
CA THR A 468 -20.76 17.99 28.56
C THR A 468 -19.93 19.26 28.76
N ALA A 469 -20.55 20.42 28.51
CA ALA A 469 -19.89 21.72 28.65
C ALA A 469 -19.30 21.95 30.06
N GLU A 470 -19.85 21.29 31.10
CA GLU A 470 -19.28 21.34 32.45
C GLU A 470 -17.90 20.68 32.57
N ALA A 471 -17.64 19.59 31.82
CA ALA A 471 -16.37 18.85 31.90
C ALA A 471 -15.18 19.60 31.25
N ILE A 472 -15.48 20.55 30.35
CA ILE A 472 -14.46 21.40 29.71
C ILE A 472 -14.03 22.51 30.67
N LEU A 473 -14.98 23.11 31.40
CA LEU A 473 -14.71 24.19 32.36
C LEU A 473 -13.86 23.72 33.55
N GLU A 474 -14.09 22.49 34.04
CA GLU A 474 -13.34 21.93 35.18
C GLU A 474 -11.87 21.62 34.83
N ARG A 475 -11.57 21.31 33.55
CA ARG A 475 -10.19 21.11 33.07
C ARG A 475 -9.43 22.42 32.87
N PHE A 476 -10.09 23.51 32.50
CA PHE A 476 -9.43 24.81 32.39
C PHE A 476 -9.05 25.38 33.75
N SER A 477 -9.86 25.16 34.81
CA SER A 477 -9.50 25.58 36.18
C SER A 477 -8.26 24.89 36.74
N HIS A 478 -7.96 23.67 36.29
CA HIS A 478 -6.75 22.95 36.70
C HIS A 478 -5.49 23.35 35.92
N ILE A 479 -5.64 24.01 34.76
CA ILE A 479 -4.50 24.52 33.99
C ILE A 479 -4.04 25.88 34.51
N THR A 480 -4.94 26.70 35.07
CA THR A 480 -4.60 28.03 35.63
C THR A 480 -4.18 28.01 37.11
N GLY A 481 -4.27 26.86 37.79
CA GLY A 481 -3.97 26.73 39.23
C GLY A 481 -2.55 26.29 39.58
N VAL A 482 -1.73 25.88 38.61
CA VAL A 482 -0.40 25.29 38.86
C VAL A 482 0.75 26.31 38.78
N ASP A 483 0.50 27.51 38.21
CA ASP A 483 1.52 28.56 38.08
C ASP A 483 1.55 29.58 39.23
N ALA A 484 0.77 29.38 40.31
CA ALA A 484 0.70 30.31 41.43
C ALA A 484 1.46 29.87 42.71
N GLU A 485 1.98 28.64 42.80
CA GLU A 485 2.62 28.13 44.03
C GLU A 485 4.16 27.97 43.97
N SER A 486 4.83 28.48 42.93
CA SER A 486 6.31 28.45 42.84
C SER A 486 6.99 29.81 42.99
N GLN A 487 6.32 30.83 43.55
CA GLN A 487 6.93 32.12 43.93
C GLN A 487 6.46 32.63 45.31
N SER A 488 6.63 31.85 46.37
CA SER A 488 6.78 32.43 47.73
C SER A 488 7.49 31.47 48.67
N GLY A 489 8.80 31.61 48.84
CA GLY A 489 9.51 30.79 49.82
C GLY A 489 11.03 30.87 49.78
N ASN A 490 11.62 32.06 49.92
CA ASN A 490 12.93 32.20 50.56
C ASN A 490 13.23 33.64 50.95
N GLU A 491 12.62 34.10 52.04
CA GLU A 491 13.24 35.05 52.95
C GLU A 491 12.82 34.69 54.37
N LYS A 492 13.78 34.28 55.20
CA LYS A 492 14.03 34.92 56.49
C LYS A 492 15.31 34.38 57.12
N LYS A 493 15.96 35.29 57.85
CA LYS A 493 16.96 35.04 58.91
C LYS A 493 16.70 33.78 59.71
#